data_AF-A0A8A4ZF89-F1
#
_entry.id   AF-A0A8A4ZF89-F1
#
_cell.length_a   1.000
_cell.length_b   1.000
_cell.length_c   1.000
_cell.angle_alpha   90.00
_cell.angle_beta   90.00
_cell.angle_gamma   90.00
#
_symmetry.space_group_name_H-M   'P 1'
#
loop_
_entity.id
_entity.type
_entity.pdbx_description
1 polymer ?
#
loop_
_entity_poly.entity_id
_entity_poly.type
_entity_poly.pdbx_seq_one_letter_code
_entity_poly.pdbx_strand_id
1 'polypeptide(L)'
;MPVLLTIQVAFATAFGGLVAGFAAGFFAISTLDVSAAVTLRAVLVAALILVAPYLLVRRRVLAARRTPLLIAGLVGLAVGYVVNPFAWSGRAFFAQGVVEPGVLSAILDLAGWLVIGAAAVLAASRAAASQDQALSYER
;
A
#
# COMPACT_ATOMS: atom_id res chain seq x y z
N MET A 1 -14.58 -12.30 7.85
CA MET A 1 -13.82 -12.13 6.58
C MET A 1 -13.11 -10.78 6.41
N PRO A 2 -13.72 -9.59 6.64
CA PRO A 2 -13.09 -8.32 6.32
C PRO A 2 -11.85 -8.03 7.19
N VAL A 3 -11.91 -8.34 8.49
CA VAL A 3 -10.78 -8.16 9.44
C VAL A 3 -9.52 -8.89 8.97
N LEU A 4 -9.64 -10.13 8.50
CA LEU A 4 -8.49 -10.89 8.01
C LEU A 4 -7.88 -10.27 6.75
N LEU A 5 -8.68 -9.66 5.87
CA LEU A 5 -8.15 -8.96 4.71
C LEU A 5 -7.37 -7.72 5.15
N THR A 6 -7.93 -6.93 6.06
CA THR A 6 -7.29 -5.76 6.64
C THR A 6 -5.94 -6.11 7.25
N ILE A 7 -5.88 -7.17 8.07
CA ILE A 7 -4.63 -7.63 8.68
C ILE A 7 -3.61 -8.06 7.62
N GLN A 8 -4.03 -8.82 6.60
CA GLN A 8 -3.13 -9.27 5.54
C GLN A 8 -2.57 -8.10 4.72
N VAL A 9 -3.41 -7.13 4.35
CA VAL A 9 -2.97 -5.95 3.62
C VAL A 9 -2.04 -5.09 4.48
N ALA A 10 -2.39 -4.87 5.75
CA ALA A 10 -1.54 -4.13 6.68
C ALA A 10 -0.17 -4.79 6.84
N PHE A 11 -0.14 -6.09 7.11
CA PHE A 11 1.09 -6.84 7.29
C PHE A 11 1.94 -6.87 6.02
N ALA A 12 1.35 -7.16 4.86
CA ALA A 12 2.09 -7.23 3.61
C ALA A 12 2.71 -5.88 3.24
N THR A 13 1.97 -4.79 3.40
CA THR A 13 2.44 -3.44 3.05
C THR A 13 3.43 -2.88 4.07
N ALA A 14 3.24 -3.15 5.36
CA ALA A 14 4.22 -2.80 6.40
C ALA A 14 5.53 -3.58 6.25
N PHE A 15 5.45 -4.90 6.12
CA PHE A 15 6.62 -5.76 6.02
C PHE A 15 7.40 -5.51 4.73
N GLY A 16 6.71 -5.38 3.59
CA GLY A 16 7.41 -5.05 2.35
C GLY A 16 7.97 -3.62 2.38
N GLY A 17 7.31 -2.66 3.03
CA GLY A 17 7.84 -1.33 3.26
C GLY A 17 9.13 -1.34 4.10
N LEU A 18 9.16 -2.19 5.13
CA LEU A 18 10.35 -2.44 5.95
C LEU A 18 11.50 -3.01 5.11
N VAL A 19 11.22 -4.06 4.32
CA VAL A 19 12.22 -4.70 3.44
C VAL A 19 12.76 -3.71 2.40
N ALA A 20 11.89 -2.90 1.79
CA ALA A 20 12.29 -1.86 0.86
C ALA A 20 13.18 -0.80 1.54
N GLY A 21 12.86 -0.42 2.78
CA GLY A 21 13.69 0.49 3.58
C GLY A 21 15.09 -0.07 3.85
N PHE A 22 15.21 -1.34 4.22
CA PHE A 22 16.51 -2.00 4.39
C PHE A 22 17.29 -2.13 3.09
N ALA A 23 16.64 -2.51 1.99
CA ALA A 23 17.27 -2.61 0.68
C ALA A 23 17.85 -1.25 0.24
N ALA A 24 17.11 -0.17 0.46
CA ALA A 24 17.58 1.18 0.19
C ALA A 24 18.74 1.60 1.10
N GLY A 25 18.67 1.29 2.40
CA GLY A 25 19.78 1.54 3.33
C GLY A 25 21.06 0.82 2.92
N PHE A 26 20.96 -0.46 2.55
CA PHE A 26 22.08 -1.23 2.02
C PHE A 26 22.63 -0.64 0.71
N PHE A 27 21.75 -0.24 -0.20
CA PHE A 27 22.15 0.39 -1.47
C PHE A 27 22.87 1.73 -1.25
N ALA A 28 22.39 2.57 -0.34
CA ALA A 28 23.02 3.83 0.02
C ALA A 28 24.44 3.63 0.57
N ILE A 29 24.62 2.65 1.45
CA ILE A 29 25.95 2.31 2.02
C ILE A 29 26.89 1.79 0.94
N SER A 30 26.37 1.00 -0.01
CA SER A 30 27.19 0.34 -1.04
C SER A 30 27.60 1.28 -2.17
N THR A 31 26.78 2.29 -2.48
CA THR A 31 26.99 3.18 -3.65
C THR A 31 27.38 4.60 -3.25
N LEU A 32 27.24 4.97 -1.97
CA LEU A 32 27.34 6.35 -1.46
C LEU A 32 26.36 7.33 -2.11
N ASP A 33 25.37 6.84 -2.85
CA ASP A 33 24.34 7.64 -3.50
C ASP A 33 23.01 7.52 -2.74
N VAL A 34 22.72 8.57 -1.96
CA VAL A 34 21.48 8.66 -1.20
C VAL A 34 20.27 8.82 -2.12
N SER A 35 20.40 9.56 -3.22
CA SER A 35 19.30 9.83 -4.15
C SER A 35 18.83 8.55 -4.82
N ALA A 36 19.78 7.77 -5.35
CA ALA A 36 19.49 6.48 -5.97
C ALA A 36 18.83 5.50 -4.98
N ALA A 37 19.28 5.48 -3.72
CA ALA A 37 18.66 4.68 -2.67
C ALA A 37 17.21 5.11 -2.36
N VAL A 38 16.93 6.42 -2.32
CA VAL A 38 15.57 6.94 -2.14
C VAL A 38 14.67 6.48 -3.29
N THR A 39 15.14 6.63 -4.53
CA THR A 39 14.39 6.23 -5.73
C THR A 39 14.12 4.73 -5.74
N LEU A 40 15.12 3.91 -5.42
CA LEU A 40 14.96 2.46 -5.31
C LEU A 40 13.86 2.10 -4.29
N ARG A 41 13.90 2.71 -3.10
CA ARG A 41 12.85 2.49 -2.08
C ARG A 41 11.48 2.86 -2.62
N ALA A 42 11.36 4.04 -3.23
CA ALA A 42 10.09 4.52 -3.76
C ALA A 42 9.54 3.53 -4.80
N VAL A 43 10.36 3.03 -5.72
CA VAL A 43 9.94 2.04 -6.72
C VAL A 43 9.49 0.73 -6.05
N LEU A 44 10.26 0.20 -5.09
CA LEU A 44 9.92 -1.04 -4.39
C LEU A 44 8.62 -0.91 -3.59
N VAL A 45 8.45 0.20 -2.86
CA VAL A 45 7.25 0.48 -2.08
C VAL A 45 6.05 0.65 -3.01
N ALA A 46 6.19 1.42 -4.10
CA ALA A 46 5.12 1.60 -5.08
C ALA A 46 4.67 0.26 -5.69
N ALA A 47 5.62 -0.60 -6.09
CA ALA A 47 5.33 -1.93 -6.60
C ALA A 47 4.59 -2.78 -5.56
N LEU A 48 5.04 -2.76 -4.30
CA LEU A 48 4.41 -3.50 -3.21
C LEU A 48 2.98 -3.05 -2.93
N ILE A 49 2.75 -1.74 -2.76
CA ILE A 49 1.41 -1.20 -2.46
C ILE A 49 0.44 -1.33 -3.64
N LEU A 50 0.95 -1.51 -4.86
CA LEU A 50 0.13 -1.88 -6.01
C LEU A 50 -0.20 -3.37 -6.00
N VAL A 51 0.81 -4.22 -5.89
CA VAL A 51 0.67 -5.67 -6.10
C VAL A 51 -0.02 -6.36 -4.93
N ALA A 52 0.39 -6.09 -3.69
CA ALA A 52 -0.12 -6.83 -2.53
C ALA A 52 -1.62 -6.60 -2.29
N PRO A 53 -2.13 -5.35 -2.20
CA PRO A 53 -3.56 -5.11 -2.05
C PRO A 53 -4.35 -5.62 -3.25
N TYR A 54 -3.83 -5.46 -4.47
CA TYR A 54 -4.51 -5.97 -5.67
C TYR A 54 -4.73 -7.48 -5.60
N LEU A 55 -3.68 -8.26 -5.33
CA LEU A 55 -3.78 -9.72 -5.28
C LEU A 55 -4.65 -10.20 -4.12
N LEU A 56 -4.50 -9.60 -2.93
CA LEU A 56 -5.27 -10.00 -1.74
C LEU A 56 -6.76 -9.69 -1.87
N VAL A 57 -7.11 -8.54 -2.43
CA VAL A 57 -8.51 -8.16 -2.71
C VAL A 57 -9.07 -9.03 -3.82
N ARG A 58 -8.35 -9.19 -4.94
CA ARG A 58 -8.81 -9.95 -6.11
C ARG A 58 -9.13 -11.41 -5.78
N ARG A 59 -8.32 -12.04 -4.92
CA ARG A 59 -8.57 -13.42 -4.44
C ARG A 59 -9.88 -13.59 -3.68
N ARG A 60 -10.48 -12.51 -3.19
CA ARG A 60 -11.71 -12.53 -2.38
C ARG A 60 -12.93 -11.94 -3.07
N VAL A 61 -12.78 -11.49 -4.31
CA VAL A 61 -13.85 -10.86 -5.10
C VAL A 61 -15.07 -11.77 -5.24
N LEU A 62 -14.87 -13.08 -5.41
CA LEU A 62 -15.96 -14.04 -5.58
C LEU A 62 -16.72 -14.36 -4.26
N ALA A 63 -16.14 -14.00 -3.11
CA ALA A 63 -16.66 -14.39 -1.80
C ALA A 63 -17.28 -13.21 -1.02
N ALA A 64 -17.14 -11.98 -1.51
CA ALA A 64 -17.57 -10.79 -0.78
C ALA A 64 -18.01 -9.67 -1.73
N ARG A 65 -18.96 -8.85 -1.25
CA ARG A 65 -19.41 -7.64 -1.94
C ARG A 65 -18.29 -6.62 -2.06
N ARG A 66 -18.44 -5.70 -3.01
CA ARG A 66 -17.43 -4.67 -3.32
C ARG A 66 -17.11 -3.76 -2.13
N THR A 67 -18.11 -3.19 -1.48
CA THR A 67 -17.90 -2.17 -0.42
C THR A 67 -17.10 -2.70 0.77
N PRO A 68 -17.40 -3.89 1.34
CA PRO A 68 -16.56 -4.48 2.39
C PRO A 68 -15.10 -4.71 1.97
N LEU A 69 -14.86 -5.12 0.71
CA LEU A 69 -13.50 -5.34 0.19
C LEU A 69 -12.72 -4.02 0.08
N LEU A 70 -13.38 -2.96 -0.38
CA LEU A 70 -12.80 -1.62 -0.46
C LEU A 70 -12.40 -1.12 0.93
N ILE A 71 -13.33 -1.11 1.89
CA ILE A 71 -13.08 -0.62 3.24
C ILE A 71 -11.95 -1.41 3.89
N ALA A 72 -12.02 -2.75 3.82
CA ALA A 72 -11.00 -3.59 4.43
C ALA A 72 -9.60 -3.38 3.82
N GLY A 73 -9.51 -3.18 2.50
CA GLY A 73 -8.26 -2.90 1.81
C GLY A 73 -7.69 -1.52 2.16
N LEU A 74 -8.53 -0.47 2.18
CA LEU A 74 -8.12 0.90 2.50
C LEU A 74 -7.69 1.04 3.98
N VAL A 75 -8.46 0.46 4.91
CA VAL A 75 -8.07 0.42 6.32
C VAL A 75 -6.78 -0.37 6.49
N GLY A 76 -6.62 -1.48 5.77
CA GLY A 76 -5.38 -2.27 5.79
C GLY A 76 -4.17 -1.45 5.33
N LEU A 77 -4.31 -0.66 4.27
CA LEU A 77 -3.26 0.23 3.78
C LEU A 77 -2.87 1.30 4.81
N ALA A 78 -3.86 1.96 5.42
CA ALA A 78 -3.62 2.97 6.44
C ALA A 78 -2.91 2.38 7.66
N VAL A 79 -3.38 1.23 8.16
CA VAL A 79 -2.73 0.53 9.28
C VAL A 79 -1.32 0.09 8.89
N GLY A 80 -1.14 -0.46 7.69
CA GLY A 80 0.16 -0.89 7.18
C GLY A 80 1.18 0.25 7.12
N TYR A 81 0.75 1.46 6.75
CA TYR A 81 1.58 2.65 6.82
C TYR A 81 1.95 3.02 8.27
N VAL A 82 0.96 3.08 9.16
CA VAL A 82 1.15 3.48 10.56
C VAL A 82 2.09 2.52 11.31
N VAL A 83 2.04 1.22 11.02
CA VAL A 83 2.91 0.24 11.69
C VAL A 83 4.29 0.11 11.04
N ASN A 84 4.53 0.76 9.88
CA ASN A 84 5.85 0.81 9.27
C ASN A 84 6.76 1.77 10.06
N PRO A 85 7.87 1.29 10.66
CA PRO A 85 8.74 2.14 11.48
C PRO A 85 9.37 3.30 10.68
N PHE A 86 9.58 3.13 9.36
CA PHE A 86 10.10 4.19 8.51
C PHE A 86 9.11 5.34 8.29
N ALA A 87 7.81 5.12 8.48
CA ALA A 87 6.79 6.17 8.35
C ALA A 87 6.97 7.27 9.40
N TRP A 88 7.31 6.87 10.63
CA TRP A 88 7.49 7.79 11.75
C TRP A 88 8.72 8.68 11.62
N SER A 89 9.68 8.30 10.79
CA SER A 89 10.84 9.13 10.46
C SER A 89 10.66 9.94 9.18
N GLY A 90 9.50 9.85 8.51
CA GLY A 90 9.28 10.53 7.23
C GLY A 90 10.06 9.90 6.06
N ARG A 91 10.37 8.60 6.18
CA ARG A 91 11.23 7.85 5.27
C ARG A 91 10.53 6.60 4.76
N ALA A 92 9.19 6.57 4.71
CA ALA A 92 8.47 5.37 4.32
C ALA A 92 8.44 5.17 2.80
N PHE A 93 8.36 6.25 2.03
CA PHE A 93 8.04 6.15 0.61
C PHE A 93 8.92 7.07 -0.25
N PHE A 94 8.43 8.23 -0.70
CA PHE A 94 9.09 9.07 -1.71
C PHE A 94 9.40 10.49 -1.23
N ALA A 95 8.70 10.99 -0.21
CA ALA A 95 8.69 12.40 0.15
C ALA A 95 10.06 12.93 0.59
N GLN A 96 10.92 12.08 1.17
CA GLN A 96 12.29 12.47 1.53
C GLN A 96 13.15 12.93 0.33
N GLY A 97 12.72 12.64 -0.92
CA GLY A 97 13.40 13.10 -2.13
C GLY A 97 13.05 14.54 -2.53
N VAL A 98 12.04 15.15 -1.90
CA VAL A 98 11.57 16.52 -2.21
C VAL A 98 11.54 17.43 -0.98
N VAL A 99 11.34 16.87 0.21
CA VAL A 99 11.30 17.61 1.47
C VAL A 99 12.14 16.88 2.53
N GLU A 100 12.61 17.61 3.53
CA GLU A 100 13.37 17.02 4.62
C GLU A 100 12.52 16.01 5.42
N PRO A 101 13.13 14.91 5.91
CA PRO A 101 12.45 13.92 6.74
C PRO A 101 11.88 14.54 8.03
N GLY A 102 10.60 14.32 8.26
CA GLY A 102 9.83 14.89 9.36
C GLY A 102 8.32 14.76 9.14
N VAL A 103 7.53 15.51 9.91
CA VAL A 103 6.05 15.42 9.88
C VAL A 103 5.48 15.67 8.48
N LEU A 104 5.96 16.69 7.77
CA LEU A 104 5.48 17.01 6.42
C LEU A 104 5.75 15.85 5.44
N SER A 105 6.98 15.31 5.44
CA SER A 105 7.31 14.17 4.59
C SER A 105 6.48 12.92 4.94
N ALA A 106 6.17 12.69 6.21
CA ALA A 106 5.31 11.58 6.64
C ALA A 106 3.85 11.75 6.18
N ILE A 107 3.34 12.99 6.12
CA ILE A 107 1.99 13.27 5.58
C ILE A 107 1.96 13.03 4.08
N LEU A 108 2.98 13.51 3.34
CA LEU A 108 3.08 13.32 1.90
C LEU A 108 3.25 11.83 1.53
N ASP A 109 4.07 11.10 2.29
CA ASP A 109 4.24 9.66 2.13
C ASP A 109 2.91 8.92 2.38
N LEU A 110 2.17 9.26 3.44
CA LEU A 110 0.84 8.68 3.71
C LEU A 110 -0.14 8.95 2.57
N ALA A 111 -0.18 10.19 2.08
CA ALA A 111 -1.07 10.57 0.98
C ALA A 111 -0.74 9.79 -0.29
N GLY A 112 0.53 9.71 -0.69
CA GLY A 112 0.95 8.93 -1.86
C GLY A 112 0.68 7.44 -1.70
N TRP A 113 0.94 6.89 -0.51
CA TRP A 113 0.69 5.49 -0.16
C TRP A 113 -0.79 5.12 -0.29
N LEU A 114 -1.67 5.96 0.25
CA LEU A 114 -3.11 5.76 0.17
C LEU A 114 -3.63 5.95 -1.24
N VAL A 115 -3.19 6.96 -1.99
CA VAL A 115 -3.64 7.20 -3.37
C VAL A 115 -3.29 6.03 -4.28
N ILE A 116 -2.02 5.58 -4.25
CA ILE A 116 -1.55 4.48 -5.10
C ILE A 116 -2.17 3.16 -4.66
N GLY A 117 -2.18 2.88 -3.35
CA GLY A 117 -2.80 1.66 -2.82
C GLY A 117 -4.31 1.61 -3.08
N ALA A 118 -5.02 2.74 -2.96
CA ALA A 118 -6.44 2.82 -3.26
C ALA A 118 -6.72 2.49 -4.73
N ALA A 119 -5.88 2.96 -5.66
CA ALA A 119 -6.01 2.61 -7.08
C ALA A 119 -5.96 1.08 -7.30
N ALA A 120 -5.04 0.38 -6.61
CA ALA A 120 -4.95 -1.07 -6.66
C ALA A 120 -6.18 -1.79 -6.07
N VAL A 121 -6.65 -1.34 -4.91
CA VAL A 121 -7.85 -1.88 -4.23
C VAL A 121 -9.11 -1.64 -5.08
N LEU A 122 -9.25 -0.45 -5.66
CA LEU A 122 -10.33 -0.10 -6.58
C LEU A 122 -10.29 -0.98 -7.83
N ALA A 123 -9.12 -1.12 -8.46
CA ALA A 123 -8.95 -1.96 -9.65
C ALA A 123 -9.29 -3.43 -9.36
N ALA A 124 -8.83 -3.98 -8.23
CA ALA A 124 -9.10 -5.36 -7.86
C ALA A 124 -10.57 -5.62 -7.53
N SER A 125 -11.26 -4.66 -6.90
CA SER A 125 -12.66 -4.81 -6.50
C SER A 125 -13.67 -4.59 -7.63
N ARG A 126 -13.27 -4.08 -8.80
CA ARG A 126 -14.17 -3.84 -9.95
C ARG A 126 -14.95 -5.09 -10.36
N ALA A 127 -14.32 -6.26 -10.35
CA ALA A 127 -14.97 -7.52 -10.72
C ALA A 127 -16.09 -7.95 -9.73
N ALA A 128 -16.08 -7.47 -8.49
CA ALA A 128 -17.19 -7.68 -7.54
C ALA A 128 -18.41 -6.81 -7.90
N ALA A 129 -18.19 -5.64 -8.49
CA ALA A 129 -19.25 -4.71 -8.88
C ALA A 129 -20.16 -5.30 -9.97
N SER A 130 -19.58 -6.02 -10.93
CA SER A 130 -20.33 -6.69 -12.00
C SER A 130 -21.23 -7.81 -11.49
N GLN A 131 -20.82 -8.51 -10.42
CA GLN A 131 -21.65 -9.54 -9.79
C GLN A 131 -22.84 -8.94 -9.03
N ASP A 132 -22.61 -7.86 -8.27
CA ASP A 132 -23.69 -7.17 -7.54
C ASP A 132 -24.77 -6.63 -8.51
N GLN A 133 -24.37 -6.16 -9.71
CA GLN A 133 -25.31 -5.73 -10.75
C GLN A 133 -26.11 -6.90 -11.34
N ALA A 134 -25.47 -8.01 -11.69
CA ALA A 134 -26.15 -9.19 -12.23
C ALA A 134 -27.24 -9.72 -11.28
N LEU A 135 -26.92 -9.84 -9.99
CA LEU A 135 -27.88 -10.28 -8.96
C LEU A 135 -29.04 -9.31 -8.73
N SER A 136 -28.88 -8.03 -9.10
CA SER A 136 -29.95 -7.04 -8.99
C SER A 136 -30.93 -7.07 -10.16
N TYR A 137 -30.54 -7.62 -11.32
CA TYR A 137 -31.43 -7.78 -12.48
C TYR A 137 -32.32 -9.02 -12.40
N GLU A 138 -31.94 -10.01 -11.59
CA GLU A 138 -32.72 -11.24 -11.39
C GLU A 138 -33.82 -11.12 -10.32
N ARG A 139 -33.98 -9.94 -9.69
CA ARG A 139 -35.03 -9.64 -8.71
C ARG A 139 -36.04 -8.65 -9.28
#